data_AF-A0A7S3XMH2-F1
#
_entry.id   AF-A0A7S3XMH2-F1
#
_cell.length_a   1.000
_cell.length_b   1.000
_cell.length_c   1.000
_cell.angle_alpha   90.00
_cell.angle_beta   90.00
_cell.angle_gamma   90.00
#
_symmetry.space_group_name_H-M   'P 1'
#
loop_
_entity.id
_entity.type
_entity.pdbx_description
1 polymer ?
#
loop_
_entity_poly.entity_id
_entity_poly.type
_entity_poly.pdbx_seq_one_letter_code
_entity_poly.pdbx_strand_id
1 'polypeptide(L)'
;ALALTAADVARVQRLAARTGLRGRDPRAVCGGLLAFAEEGLLSKKQFDRCVRRLIPAQSLTAEEKAEFSALLSALFYAYDRDGSSQVDVLEFMGGFALLCAGNKSGKLAYAFDLLDEDGDGRLSRRGLWRFLRAFLSVLMSMSSKASSMEASELVDLIDNGAVWTAATIFEQCDLAEKNKIDFEELAAWYTEGGYRLSPWLELLDLKKWLYTEQHQQ
;
A
#
# COMPACT_ATOMS: atom_id res chain seq x y z
N ALA A 1 -14.00 -8.06 6.69
CA ALA A 1 -13.50 -6.82 7.33
C ALA A 1 -11.99 -6.93 7.49
N LEU A 2 -11.24 -5.97 6.94
CA LEU A 2 -9.79 -5.87 7.12
C LEU A 2 -9.48 -5.79 8.62
N ALA A 3 -8.66 -6.72 9.10
CA ALA A 3 -8.20 -6.76 10.48
C ALA A 3 -6.72 -7.16 10.49
N LEU A 4 -5.90 -6.35 11.16
CA LEU A 4 -4.50 -6.68 11.45
C LEU A 4 -4.41 -7.10 12.91
N THR A 5 -3.84 -8.29 13.15
CA THR A 5 -3.55 -8.74 14.51
C THR A 5 -2.34 -8.00 15.08
N ALA A 6 -2.14 -8.05 16.39
CA ALA A 6 -0.91 -7.53 17.00
C ALA A 6 0.36 -8.19 16.44
N ALA A 7 0.28 -9.47 16.07
CA ALA A 7 1.38 -10.19 15.43
C ALA A 7 1.67 -9.67 14.02
N ASP A 8 0.63 -9.37 13.22
CA ASP A 8 0.78 -8.77 11.89
C ASP A 8 1.46 -7.40 11.98
N VAL A 9 0.98 -6.56 12.92
CA VAL A 9 1.53 -5.25 13.23
C VAL A 9 3.01 -5.34 13.57
N ALA A 10 3.37 -6.22 14.51
CA ALA A 10 4.75 -6.41 14.93
C ALA A 10 5.64 -6.89 13.78
N ARG A 11 5.16 -7.81 12.94
CA ARG A 11 5.91 -8.36 11.80
C ARG A 11 6.27 -7.27 10.78
N VAL A 12 5.30 -6.42 10.41
CA VAL A 12 5.53 -5.32 9.46
C VAL A 12 6.46 -4.26 10.05
N GLN A 13 6.29 -3.91 11.34
CA GLN A 13 7.19 -2.97 12.01
C GLN A 13 8.62 -3.48 12.06
N ARG A 14 8.82 -4.78 12.38
CA ARG A 14 10.13 -5.42 12.33
C ARG A 14 10.73 -5.38 10.93
N LEU A 15 9.96 -5.73 9.90
CA LEU A 15 10.42 -5.66 8.52
C LEU A 15 10.86 -4.25 8.16
N ALA A 16 10.02 -3.23 8.38
CA ALA A 16 10.34 -1.86 8.00
C ALA A 16 11.56 -1.31 8.76
N ALA A 17 11.72 -1.67 10.04
CA ALA A 17 12.86 -1.25 10.86
C ALA A 17 14.16 -1.97 10.46
N ARG A 18 14.13 -3.32 10.36
CA ARG A 18 15.32 -4.15 10.12
C ARG A 18 15.84 -4.05 8.68
N THR A 19 14.97 -3.76 7.72
CA THR A 19 15.37 -3.47 6.33
C THR A 19 15.84 -2.02 6.14
N GLY A 20 15.63 -1.16 7.13
CA GLY A 20 15.94 0.27 7.08
C GLY A 20 14.95 1.10 6.25
N LEU A 21 13.90 0.49 5.68
CA LEU A 21 12.90 1.20 4.87
C LEU A 21 12.19 2.30 5.68
N ARG A 22 11.93 2.08 6.97
CA ARG A 22 11.25 3.04 7.86
C ARG A 22 11.93 4.41 7.94
N GLY A 23 13.24 4.48 7.69
CA GLY A 23 14.03 5.71 7.72
C GLY A 23 14.32 6.31 6.33
N ARG A 24 13.88 5.67 5.25
CA ARG A 24 14.18 6.09 3.87
C ARG A 24 13.03 6.86 3.25
N ASP A 25 13.40 7.84 2.45
CA ASP A 25 12.45 8.63 1.67
C ASP A 25 11.68 7.74 0.66
N PRO A 26 10.34 7.83 0.60
CA PRO A 26 9.54 7.03 -0.33
C PRO A 26 9.93 7.23 -1.80
N ARG A 27 10.25 8.46 -2.22
CA ARG A 27 10.60 8.77 -3.63
C ARG A 27 11.91 8.09 -4.00
N ALA A 28 12.90 8.12 -3.11
CA ALA A 28 14.18 7.44 -3.34
C ALA A 28 14.03 5.91 -3.46
N VAL A 29 13.24 5.29 -2.56
CA VAL A 29 13.01 3.84 -2.58
C VAL A 29 12.22 3.43 -3.82
N CYS A 30 11.12 4.13 -4.10
CA CYS A 30 10.24 3.83 -5.22
C CYS A 30 10.86 4.18 -6.57
N GLY A 31 11.72 5.21 -6.65
CA GLY A 31 12.54 5.46 -7.85
C GLY A 31 13.46 4.28 -8.18
N GLY A 32 13.91 3.55 -7.15
CA GLY A 32 14.62 2.28 -7.31
C GLY A 32 13.74 1.15 -7.87
N LEU A 33 12.44 1.12 -7.57
CA LEU A 33 11.50 0.16 -8.18
C LEU A 33 11.21 0.54 -9.63
N LEU A 34 10.93 1.83 -9.88
CA LEU A 34 10.65 2.36 -11.20
C LEU A 34 11.80 2.14 -12.19
N ALA A 35 13.05 2.29 -11.74
CA ALA A 35 14.23 2.05 -12.57
C ALA A 35 14.40 0.59 -13.04
N PHE A 36 13.66 -0.36 -12.45
CA PHE A 36 13.64 -1.76 -12.85
C PHE A 36 12.39 -2.15 -13.65
N ALA A 37 11.39 -1.27 -13.72
CA ALA A 37 10.17 -1.53 -14.47
C ALA A 37 10.40 -1.31 -15.97
N GLU A 38 9.69 -2.08 -16.78
CA GLU A 38 9.69 -2.02 -18.23
C GLU A 38 8.25 -1.76 -18.67
N GLU A 39 8.03 -0.74 -19.52
CA GLU A 39 6.69 -0.38 -20.03
C GLU A 39 5.64 -0.14 -18.92
N GLY A 40 6.07 0.36 -17.75
CA GLY A 40 5.19 0.60 -16.60
C GLY A 40 4.87 -0.65 -15.79
N LEU A 41 5.45 -1.80 -16.14
CA LEU A 41 5.25 -3.07 -15.45
C LEU A 41 6.52 -3.49 -14.70
N LEU A 42 6.33 -4.01 -13.49
CA LEU A 42 7.37 -4.59 -12.67
C LEU A 42 7.14 -6.09 -12.51
N SER A 43 8.03 -6.91 -13.08
CA SER A 43 7.98 -8.36 -12.91
C SER A 43 8.52 -8.81 -11.55
N LYS A 44 8.12 -10.01 -11.11
CA LYS A 44 8.63 -10.60 -9.86
C LYS A 44 10.16 -10.69 -9.82
N LYS A 45 10.78 -11.04 -10.96
CA LYS A 45 12.24 -11.15 -11.08
C LYS A 45 12.93 -9.80 -10.92
N GLN A 46 12.38 -8.75 -11.53
CA GLN A 46 12.87 -7.38 -11.39
C GLN A 46 12.71 -6.89 -9.94
N PHE A 47 11.54 -7.12 -9.33
CA PHE A 47 11.28 -6.81 -7.92
C PHE A 47 12.30 -7.49 -6.99
N ASP A 48 12.54 -8.80 -7.13
CA ASP A 48 13.48 -9.53 -6.29
C ASP A 48 14.91 -9.01 -6.41
N ARG A 49 15.33 -8.62 -7.63
CA ARG A 49 16.63 -7.99 -7.86
C ARG A 49 16.70 -6.60 -7.20
N CYS A 50 15.63 -5.82 -7.25
CA CYS A 50 15.54 -4.53 -6.58
C CYS A 50 15.61 -4.68 -5.05
N VAL A 51 14.84 -5.60 -4.47
CA VAL A 51 14.84 -5.90 -3.03
C VAL A 51 16.23 -6.30 -2.52
N ARG A 52 16.96 -7.15 -3.25
CA ARG A 52 18.34 -7.54 -2.90
C ARG A 52 19.31 -6.35 -2.88
N ARG A 53 19.05 -5.30 -3.68
CA ARG A 53 19.84 -4.06 -3.69
C ARG A 53 19.41 -3.09 -2.59
N LEU A 54 18.11 -3.02 -2.30
CA LEU A 54 17.55 -2.11 -1.31
C LEU A 54 17.86 -2.57 0.12
N ILE A 55 17.78 -3.87 0.39
CA ILE A 55 17.92 -4.44 1.73
C ILE A 55 19.37 -4.88 1.94
N PRO A 56 20.10 -4.31 2.93
CA PRO A 56 21.44 -4.75 3.25
C PRO A 56 21.38 -6.16 3.86
N ALA A 57 21.72 -7.19 3.09
CA ALA A 57 21.64 -8.58 3.53
C ALA A 57 22.58 -8.93 4.70
N GLN A 58 23.54 -8.06 5.04
CA GLN A 58 24.52 -8.29 6.09
C GLN A 58 23.94 -8.04 7.50
N SER A 59 22.82 -7.32 7.62
CA SER A 59 22.21 -6.96 8.91
C SER A 59 21.04 -7.87 9.32
N LEU A 60 20.77 -8.93 8.56
CA LEU A 60 19.63 -9.84 8.75
C LEU A 60 20.09 -11.28 8.98
N THR A 61 19.45 -11.97 9.93
CA THR A 61 19.63 -13.42 10.12
C THR A 61 19.04 -14.21 8.96
N ALA A 62 19.33 -15.52 8.89
CA ALA A 62 18.77 -16.38 7.84
C ALA A 62 17.24 -16.47 7.96
N GLU A 63 16.73 -16.54 9.18
CA GLU A 63 15.31 -16.61 9.52
C GLU A 63 14.60 -15.31 9.10
N GLU A 64 15.20 -14.16 9.40
CA GLU A 64 14.65 -12.86 9.02
C GLU A 64 14.63 -12.67 7.51
N LYS A 65 15.67 -13.14 6.79
CA LYS A 65 15.69 -13.12 5.33
C LYS A 65 14.53 -13.93 4.76
N ALA A 66 14.29 -15.12 5.30
CA ALA A 66 13.18 -15.97 4.87
C ALA A 66 11.82 -15.33 5.16
N GLU A 67 11.61 -14.84 6.39
CA GLU A 67 10.38 -14.16 6.82
C GLU A 67 10.10 -12.93 5.94
N PHE A 68 11.10 -12.05 5.76
CA PHE A 68 10.92 -10.80 5.02
C PHE A 68 10.77 -11.05 3.51
N SER A 69 11.48 -12.02 2.95
CA SER A 69 11.29 -12.42 1.56
C SER A 69 9.89 -12.96 1.30
N ALA A 70 9.34 -13.73 2.24
CA ALA A 70 7.96 -14.22 2.16
C ALA A 70 6.96 -13.06 2.22
N LEU A 71 7.12 -12.13 3.16
CA LEU A 71 6.23 -10.96 3.27
C LEU A 71 6.28 -10.08 2.03
N LEU A 72 7.47 -9.75 1.53
CA LEU A 72 7.63 -8.92 0.33
C LEU A 72 7.10 -9.61 -0.92
N SER A 73 7.21 -10.93 -1.00
CA SER A 73 6.62 -11.69 -2.10
C SER A 73 5.09 -11.71 -2.02
N ALA A 74 4.52 -11.90 -0.83
CA ALA A 74 3.07 -11.80 -0.63
C ALA A 74 2.55 -10.40 -0.98
N LEU A 75 3.30 -9.35 -0.62
CA LEU A 75 3.00 -7.98 -1.01
C LEU A 75 3.00 -7.82 -2.54
N PHE A 76 4.01 -8.35 -3.25
CA PHE A 76 4.01 -8.35 -4.72
C PHE A 76 2.79 -9.03 -5.32
N TYR A 77 2.50 -10.27 -4.91
CA TYR A 77 1.40 -11.04 -5.48
C TYR A 77 0.01 -10.47 -5.14
N ALA A 78 -0.11 -9.65 -4.08
CA ALA A 78 -1.36 -8.92 -3.79
C ALA A 78 -1.72 -7.87 -4.87
N TYR A 79 -0.80 -7.54 -5.78
CA TYR A 79 -1.03 -6.64 -6.91
C TYR A 79 -1.16 -7.38 -8.25
N ASP A 80 -0.74 -8.65 -8.31
CA ASP A 80 -0.74 -9.51 -9.50
C ASP A 80 -2.13 -10.14 -9.71
N ARG A 81 -3.03 -9.38 -10.31
CA ARG A 81 -4.46 -9.74 -10.43
C ARG A 81 -4.73 -10.88 -11.41
N ASP A 82 -3.93 -10.97 -12.46
CA ASP A 82 -4.12 -11.93 -13.55
C ASP A 82 -3.14 -13.12 -13.47
N GLY A 83 -2.29 -13.15 -12.44
CA GLY A 83 -1.27 -14.20 -12.27
C GLY A 83 -0.16 -14.11 -13.31
N SER A 84 0.02 -12.97 -13.97
CA SER A 84 1.07 -12.74 -14.97
C SER A 84 2.47 -12.64 -14.35
N SER A 85 2.58 -12.60 -13.01
CA SER A 85 3.81 -12.29 -12.29
C SER A 85 4.39 -10.92 -12.64
N GLN A 86 3.52 -10.00 -13.04
CA GLN A 86 3.81 -8.60 -13.32
C GLN A 86 2.78 -7.70 -12.66
N VAL A 87 3.20 -6.51 -12.24
CA VAL A 87 2.32 -5.55 -11.57
C VAL A 87 2.52 -4.16 -12.14
N ASP A 88 1.48 -3.34 -12.11
CA ASP A 88 1.58 -1.91 -12.40
C ASP A 88 2.51 -1.23 -11.38
N VAL A 89 3.62 -0.68 -11.88
CA VAL A 89 4.68 -0.19 -10.98
C VAL A 89 4.24 1.03 -10.17
N LEU A 90 3.40 1.91 -10.74
CA LEU A 90 2.97 3.14 -10.07
C LEU A 90 2.02 2.83 -8.91
N GLU A 91 1.07 1.93 -9.16
CA GLU A 91 0.17 1.42 -8.12
C GLU A 91 0.95 0.69 -7.03
N PHE A 92 1.90 -0.16 -7.41
CA PHE A 92 2.77 -0.87 -6.46
C PHE A 92 3.60 0.09 -5.60
N MET A 93 4.18 1.13 -6.21
CA MET A 93 4.94 2.17 -5.50
C MET A 93 4.09 2.92 -4.48
N GLY A 94 2.83 3.22 -4.81
CA GLY A 94 1.88 3.89 -3.92
C GLY A 94 1.68 3.16 -2.60
N GLY A 95 1.46 1.83 -2.65
CA GLY A 95 1.33 1.04 -1.43
C GLY A 95 2.68 0.66 -0.79
N PHE A 96 3.75 0.45 -1.58
CA PHE A 96 5.09 0.15 -1.04
C PHE A 96 5.65 1.32 -0.21
N ALA A 97 5.28 2.56 -0.54
CA ALA A 97 5.60 3.74 0.25
C ALA A 97 5.10 3.67 1.71
N LEU A 98 4.15 2.78 2.02
CA LEU A 98 3.73 2.51 3.39
C LEU A 98 4.90 2.08 4.29
N LEU A 99 5.83 1.28 3.76
CA LEU A 99 6.99 0.78 4.49
C LEU A 99 8.08 1.85 4.71
N CYS A 100 7.96 2.98 4.03
CA CYS A 100 8.95 4.06 4.03
C CYS A 100 8.70 5.10 5.14
N ALA A 101 9.62 6.05 5.27
CA ALA A 101 9.47 7.19 6.15
C ALA A 101 8.28 8.09 5.74
N GLY A 102 7.88 8.99 6.63
CA GLY A 102 6.78 9.94 6.39
C GLY A 102 5.54 9.68 7.27
N ASN A 103 4.64 10.65 7.27
CA ASN A 103 3.34 10.58 7.93
C ASN A 103 2.26 10.12 6.93
N LYS A 104 1.04 9.89 7.44
CA LYS A 104 -0.12 9.50 6.62
C LYS A 104 -0.33 10.43 5.42
N SER A 105 -0.46 11.75 5.65
CA SER A 105 -0.77 12.71 4.60
C SER A 105 0.30 12.77 3.51
N GLY A 106 1.59 12.69 3.87
CA GLY A 106 2.68 12.67 2.90
C GLY A 106 2.71 11.40 2.04
N LYS A 107 2.35 10.25 2.61
CA LYS A 107 2.20 8.99 1.86
C LYS A 107 1.00 8.99 0.93
N LEU A 108 -0.12 9.54 1.40
CA LEU A 108 -1.31 9.74 0.57
C LEU A 108 -1.01 10.70 -0.58
N ALA A 109 -0.41 11.88 -0.32
CA ALA A 109 -0.06 12.83 -1.36
C ALA A 109 0.91 12.21 -2.40
N TYR A 110 1.93 11.48 -1.94
CA TYR A 110 2.84 10.78 -2.83
C TYR A 110 2.13 9.77 -3.76
N ALA A 111 1.23 8.94 -3.21
CA ALA A 111 0.47 7.99 -4.03
C ALA A 111 -0.54 8.68 -4.96
N PHE A 112 -1.06 9.84 -4.55
CA PHE A 112 -1.96 10.66 -5.37
C PHE A 112 -1.21 11.19 -6.59
N ASP A 113 -0.04 11.81 -6.39
CA ASP A 113 0.83 12.30 -7.46
C ASP A 113 1.25 11.18 -8.44
N LEU A 114 1.48 9.96 -7.95
CA LEU A 114 1.85 8.82 -8.80
C LEU A 114 0.73 8.35 -9.72
N LEU A 115 -0.53 8.52 -9.30
CA LEU A 115 -1.71 7.96 -9.96
C LEU A 115 -2.54 9.01 -10.70
N ASP A 116 -2.11 10.27 -10.63
CA ASP A 116 -2.53 11.36 -11.49
C ASP A 116 -1.92 11.16 -12.89
N GLU A 117 -2.69 10.54 -13.79
CA GLU A 117 -2.22 10.11 -15.12
C GLU A 117 -1.95 11.29 -16.07
N ASP A 118 -2.66 12.41 -15.93
CA ASP A 118 -2.53 13.59 -16.80
C ASP A 118 -1.90 14.81 -16.11
N GLY A 119 -1.57 14.70 -14.83
CA GLY A 119 -0.79 15.71 -14.10
C GLY A 119 -1.57 17.00 -13.85
N ASP A 120 -2.90 16.93 -13.82
CA ASP A 120 -3.76 18.09 -13.56
C ASP A 120 -4.03 18.32 -12.06
N GLY A 121 -3.39 17.52 -11.21
CA GLY A 121 -3.56 17.53 -9.77
C GLY A 121 -4.83 16.82 -9.30
N ARG A 122 -5.46 15.98 -10.15
CA ARG A 122 -6.76 15.36 -9.85
C ARG A 122 -6.83 13.90 -10.30
N LEU A 123 -7.47 13.08 -9.47
CA LEU A 123 -7.71 11.67 -9.80
C LEU A 123 -9.08 11.49 -10.46
N SER A 124 -9.09 10.82 -11.62
CA SER A 124 -10.32 10.26 -12.20
C SER A 124 -10.90 9.14 -11.32
N ARG A 125 -12.11 8.65 -11.64
CA ARG A 125 -12.68 7.46 -10.98
C ARG A 125 -11.71 6.26 -11.02
N ARG A 126 -11.04 6.04 -12.15
CA ARG A 126 -10.03 4.99 -12.31
C ARG A 126 -8.80 5.27 -11.47
N GLY A 127 -8.32 6.53 -11.45
CA GLY A 127 -7.18 6.94 -10.64
C GLY A 127 -7.44 6.74 -9.14
N LEU A 128 -8.61 7.16 -8.65
CA LEU A 128 -9.01 6.99 -7.25
C LEU A 128 -9.18 5.50 -6.88
N TRP A 129 -9.73 4.68 -7.78
CA TRP A 129 -9.79 3.24 -7.57
C TRP A 129 -8.39 2.63 -7.44
N ARG A 130 -7.44 2.93 -8.34
CA ARG A 130 -6.03 2.49 -8.23
C ARG A 130 -5.39 2.95 -6.92
N PHE A 131 -5.68 4.19 -6.51
CA PHE A 131 -5.16 4.79 -5.28
C PHE A 131 -5.61 4.04 -4.03
N LEU A 132 -6.91 3.77 -3.92
CA LEU A 132 -7.47 3.01 -2.80
C LEU A 132 -6.99 1.57 -2.83
N ARG A 133 -6.92 0.97 -4.02
CA ARG A 133 -6.44 -0.40 -4.22
C ARG A 133 -5.00 -0.56 -3.76
N ALA A 134 -4.10 0.37 -4.11
CA ALA A 134 -2.70 0.33 -3.67
C ALA A 134 -2.59 0.15 -2.14
N PHE A 135 -3.37 0.91 -1.38
CA PHE A 135 -3.34 0.80 0.08
C PHE A 135 -4.04 -0.45 0.62
N LEU A 136 -5.17 -0.85 0.03
CA LEU A 136 -5.86 -2.07 0.43
C LEU A 136 -5.02 -3.31 0.15
N SER A 137 -4.38 -3.42 -1.02
CA SER A 137 -3.49 -4.53 -1.39
C SER A 137 -2.34 -4.68 -0.40
N VAL A 138 -1.65 -3.60 -0.05
CA VAL A 138 -0.55 -3.68 0.92
C VAL A 138 -1.05 -4.07 2.30
N LEU A 139 -2.14 -3.49 2.80
CA LEU A 139 -2.69 -3.83 4.13
C LEU A 139 -3.20 -5.28 4.19
N MET A 140 -3.84 -5.76 3.12
CA MET A 140 -4.31 -7.14 3.03
C MET A 140 -3.15 -8.12 2.96
N SER A 141 -2.08 -7.82 2.21
CA SER A 141 -0.87 -8.66 2.17
C SER A 141 -0.19 -8.83 3.53
N MET A 142 -0.45 -7.90 4.47
CA MET A 142 0.09 -7.92 5.82
C MET A 142 -0.79 -8.68 6.81
N SER A 143 -2.05 -8.94 6.46
CA SER A 143 -3.00 -9.63 7.32
C SER A 143 -2.82 -11.15 7.25
N SER A 144 -2.49 -11.76 8.38
CA SER A 144 -2.49 -13.22 8.53
C SER A 144 -3.85 -13.83 8.18
N LYS A 145 -4.97 -13.13 8.44
CA LYS A 145 -6.30 -13.61 8.08
C LYS A 145 -6.52 -13.66 6.56
N ALA A 146 -5.89 -12.74 5.83
CA ALA A 146 -5.95 -12.74 4.36
C ALA A 146 -5.08 -13.86 3.76
N SER A 147 -4.01 -14.29 4.45
CA SER A 147 -3.13 -15.37 3.96
C SER A 147 -3.79 -16.74 3.85
N SER A 148 -4.96 -16.95 4.46
CA SER A 148 -5.76 -18.17 4.31
C SER A 148 -6.84 -18.08 3.23
N MET A 149 -6.96 -16.94 2.54
CA MET A 149 -7.91 -16.75 1.45
C MET A 149 -7.32 -17.23 0.13
N GLU A 150 -8.17 -17.69 -0.77
CA GLU A 150 -7.76 -17.97 -2.15
C GLU A 150 -7.36 -16.68 -2.86
N ALA A 151 -6.40 -16.76 -3.78
CA ALA A 151 -5.86 -15.57 -4.45
C ALA A 151 -6.94 -14.76 -5.19
N SER A 152 -7.86 -15.44 -5.88
CA SER A 152 -8.97 -14.78 -6.57
C SER A 152 -9.95 -14.11 -5.61
N GLU A 153 -10.26 -14.74 -4.47
CA GLU A 153 -11.14 -14.17 -3.45
C GLU A 153 -10.52 -12.91 -2.83
N LEU A 154 -9.20 -12.94 -2.60
CA LEU A 154 -8.46 -11.80 -2.09
C LEU A 154 -8.48 -10.62 -3.07
N VAL A 155 -8.26 -10.88 -4.36
CA VAL A 155 -8.34 -9.88 -5.44
C VAL A 155 -9.73 -9.27 -5.49
N ASP A 156 -10.78 -10.08 -5.51
CA ASP A 156 -12.17 -9.61 -5.55
C ASP A 156 -12.52 -8.77 -4.32
N LEU A 157 -12.08 -9.17 -3.12
CA LEU A 157 -12.33 -8.41 -1.89
C LEU A 157 -11.67 -7.03 -1.94
N ILE A 158 -10.42 -6.96 -2.40
CA ILE A 158 -9.67 -5.71 -2.54
C ILE A 158 -10.33 -4.81 -3.59
N ASP A 159 -10.63 -5.35 -4.78
CA ASP A 159 -11.21 -4.57 -5.88
C ASP A 159 -12.61 -4.06 -5.52
N ASN A 160 -13.47 -4.90 -4.94
CA ASN A 160 -14.80 -4.48 -4.49
C ASN A 160 -14.72 -3.40 -3.41
N GLY A 161 -13.79 -3.53 -2.45
CA GLY A 161 -13.56 -2.52 -1.42
C GLY A 161 -13.12 -1.17 -2.00
N ALA A 162 -12.20 -1.19 -2.97
CA ALA A 162 -11.73 0.01 -3.66
C ALA A 162 -12.83 0.65 -4.51
N VAL A 163 -13.57 -0.14 -5.29
CA VAL A 163 -14.69 0.34 -6.13
C VAL A 163 -15.78 0.96 -5.27
N TRP A 164 -16.21 0.27 -4.21
CA TRP A 164 -17.25 0.77 -3.32
C TRP A 164 -16.83 2.09 -2.67
N THR A 165 -15.60 2.15 -2.14
CA THR A 165 -15.08 3.36 -1.49
C THR A 165 -14.96 4.52 -2.48
N ALA A 166 -14.44 4.28 -3.69
CA ALA A 166 -14.35 5.30 -4.74
C ALA A 166 -15.75 5.81 -5.13
N ALA A 167 -16.72 4.92 -5.31
CA ALA A 167 -18.09 5.30 -5.65
C ALA A 167 -18.71 6.18 -4.56
N THR A 168 -18.54 5.80 -3.29
CA THR A 168 -19.03 6.59 -2.14
C THR A 168 -18.38 7.97 -2.06
N ILE A 169 -17.06 8.08 -2.29
CA ILE A 169 -16.38 9.39 -2.32
C ILE A 169 -16.98 10.29 -3.41
N PHE A 170 -17.12 9.75 -4.64
CA PHE A 170 -17.66 10.52 -5.75
C PHE A 170 -19.11 10.97 -5.54
N GLU A 171 -19.91 10.16 -4.86
CA GLU A 171 -21.29 10.50 -4.48
C GLU A 171 -21.31 11.58 -3.38
N GLN A 172 -20.54 11.42 -2.31
CA GLN A 172 -20.59 12.32 -1.14
C GLN A 172 -19.93 13.68 -1.39
N CYS A 173 -18.96 13.75 -2.32
CA CYS A 173 -18.30 15.00 -2.71
C CYS A 173 -19.03 15.74 -3.85
N ASP A 174 -20.20 15.24 -4.29
CA ASP A 174 -20.95 15.79 -5.44
C ASP A 174 -20.09 15.90 -6.72
N LEU A 175 -19.29 14.86 -6.98
CA LEU A 175 -18.33 14.80 -8.10
C LEU A 175 -18.88 14.00 -9.29
N ALA A 176 -20.17 13.66 -9.25
CA ALA A 176 -20.82 12.92 -10.34
C ALA A 176 -20.65 13.64 -11.69
N GLU A 177 -20.67 14.97 -11.68
CA GLU A 177 -20.49 15.80 -12.86
C GLU A 177 -19.01 16.16 -13.14
N LYS A 178 -18.19 16.34 -12.08
CA LYS A 178 -16.77 16.75 -12.19
C LYS A 178 -15.84 15.64 -12.70
N ASN A 179 -16.22 14.36 -12.57
CA ASN A 179 -15.47 13.16 -12.99
C ASN A 179 -14.04 12.97 -12.43
N LYS A 180 -13.53 13.95 -11.67
CA LYS A 180 -12.26 13.90 -10.95
C LYS A 180 -12.40 14.50 -9.55
N ILE A 181 -11.47 14.14 -8.68
CA ILE A 181 -11.31 14.65 -7.31
C ILE A 181 -9.91 15.20 -7.11
N ASP A 182 -9.75 16.34 -6.42
CA ASP A 182 -8.43 16.81 -5.96
C ASP A 182 -8.07 16.32 -4.54
N PHE A 183 -6.83 16.56 -4.10
CA PHE A 183 -6.36 16.04 -2.82
C PHE A 183 -7.07 16.69 -1.63
N GLU A 184 -7.40 17.98 -1.74
CA GLU A 184 -8.12 18.76 -0.74
C GLU A 184 -9.56 18.24 -0.57
N GLU A 185 -10.29 17.98 -1.66
CA GLU A 185 -11.63 17.38 -1.66
C GLU A 185 -11.60 15.99 -0.99
N LEU A 186 -10.60 15.15 -1.29
CA LEU A 186 -10.43 13.84 -0.65
C LEU A 186 -10.14 13.96 0.87
N ALA A 187 -9.31 14.92 1.27
CA ALA A 187 -8.97 15.16 2.67
C ALA A 187 -10.16 15.72 3.46
N ALA A 188 -10.95 16.60 2.86
CA ALA A 188 -12.18 17.14 3.42
C ALA A 188 -13.19 16.01 3.66
N TRP A 189 -13.47 15.19 2.63
CA TRP A 189 -14.32 14.01 2.74
C TRP A 189 -13.91 13.10 3.90
N TYR A 190 -12.61 12.84 4.02
CA TYR A 190 -12.11 11.98 5.08
C TYR A 190 -12.39 12.56 6.47
N THR A 191 -12.20 13.87 6.63
CA THR A 191 -12.36 14.59 7.91
C THR A 191 -13.83 14.75 8.31
N GLU A 192 -14.73 14.93 7.35
CA GLU A 192 -16.17 15.18 7.58
C GLU A 192 -16.99 13.92 7.88
N GLY A 193 -16.40 12.74 7.72
CA GLY A 193 -17.08 11.48 8.05
C GLY A 193 -16.50 10.25 7.35
N GLY A 194 -15.73 10.44 6.28
CA GLY A 194 -15.09 9.35 5.53
C GLY A 194 -14.21 8.45 6.41
N TYR A 195 -13.63 8.96 7.49
CA TYR A 195 -12.90 8.17 8.48
C TYR A 195 -13.71 7.02 9.11
N ARG A 196 -15.04 7.11 9.15
CA ARG A 196 -15.91 6.04 9.66
C ARG A 196 -16.10 4.92 8.65
N LEU A 197 -16.09 5.26 7.36
CA LEU A 197 -16.26 4.32 6.26
C LEU A 197 -14.92 3.67 5.86
N SER A 198 -13.85 4.45 5.93
CA SER A 198 -12.48 4.02 5.61
C SER A 198 -11.52 4.21 6.80
N PRO A 199 -11.78 3.60 7.97
CA PRO A 199 -10.90 3.71 9.13
C PRO A 199 -9.52 3.10 8.87
N TRP A 200 -9.43 2.18 7.91
CA TRP A 200 -8.19 1.54 7.48
C TRP A 200 -7.14 2.52 6.94
N LEU A 201 -7.54 3.72 6.49
CA LEU A 201 -6.59 4.77 6.10
C LEU A 201 -5.72 5.25 7.28
N GLU A 202 -6.16 5.08 8.53
CA GLU A 202 -5.32 5.35 9.71
C GLU A 202 -4.17 4.34 9.87
N LEU A 203 -4.32 3.13 9.30
CA LEU A 203 -3.26 2.12 9.32
C LEU A 203 -2.07 2.52 8.43
N LEU A 204 -2.18 3.58 7.64
CA LEU A 204 -1.09 4.07 6.81
C LEU A 204 0.01 4.79 7.60
N ASP A 205 -0.29 5.16 8.86
CA ASP A 205 0.70 5.69 9.78
C ASP A 205 1.28 4.58 10.66
N LEU A 206 2.41 4.01 10.25
CA LEU A 206 3.12 2.99 11.03
C LEU A 206 3.58 3.48 12.42
N LYS A 207 3.57 4.79 12.70
CA LYS A 207 3.83 5.33 14.05
C LYS A 207 2.63 5.18 14.97
N LYS A 208 1.40 5.19 14.42
CA LYS A 208 0.16 4.97 15.19
C LYS A 208 -0.07 3.51 15.54
N TRP A 209 0.74 2.60 15.00
CA TRP A 209 0.75 1.18 15.34
C TRP A 209 1.43 1.03 16.71
N LEU A 210 0.76 1.53 17.76
CA LEU A 210 1.23 1.40 19.13
C LEU A 210 1.03 -0.05 19.57
N TYR A 211 2.13 -0.72 19.89
CA TYR A 211 2.07 -1.92 20.71
C TYR A 211 2.08 -1.46 22.18
N THR A 212 1.00 -1.72 22.91
CA THR A 212 1.02 -1.68 24.37
C THR A 212 1.71 -2.96 24.86
N GLU A 213 2.99 -2.86 25.25
CA GLU A 213 3.72 -3.94 25.95
C GLU A 213 3.21 -4.19 27.38
N GLN A 214 1.90 -4.11 27.67
CA GLN A 214 1.42 -4.04 29.06
C GLN A 214 0.53 -5.17 29.58
N HIS A 215 0.43 -6.33 28.94
CA HIS A 215 -0.30 -7.47 29.54
C HIS A 215 0.41 -8.82 29.47
N GLN A 216 1.66 -8.87 29.92
CA GLN A 216 2.26 -10.10 30.47
C GLN A 216 3.12 -9.74 31.70
N GLN A 217 2.47 -9.51 32.83
CA GLN A 217 2.99 -9.82 34.17
C GLN A 217 1.93 -10.61 34.92
#